data_AF-A0ABD4YLL5-F1
#
_entry.id   AF-A0ABD4YLL5-F1
#
_cell.length_a   1.000
_cell.length_b   1.000
_cell.length_c   1.000
_cell.angle_alpha   90.00
_cell.angle_beta   90.00
_cell.angle_gamma   90.00
#
_symmetry.space_group_name_H-M   'P 1'
#
loop_
_entity.id
_entity.type
_entity.pdbx_description
1 polymer ?
#
loop_
_entity_poly.entity_id
_entity_poly.type
_entity_poly.pdbx_seq_one_letter_code
_entity_poly.pdbx_strand_id
1 'polypeptide(L)'
;MATLNIPSDKSHSALEHLSDHLQSGRNEPATRIAAARALGIAGGEEALDALMTFLRGHSMAPAEVRSAAMLAVGQVLSTVGKPSGAN
;
A
#
# COMPACT_ATOMS: atom_id res chain seq x y z
N MET A 1 -30.47 17.00 6.16
CA MET A 1 -29.92 15.67 5.83
C MET A 1 -28.65 15.91 5.03
N ALA A 2 -27.49 15.87 5.69
CA ALA A 2 -26.21 16.08 5.03
C ALA A 2 -25.76 14.75 4.43
N THR A 3 -25.88 14.61 3.11
CA THR A 3 -25.21 13.53 2.37
C THR A 3 -23.72 13.75 2.58
N LEU A 4 -23.12 12.93 3.43
CA LEU A 4 -21.68 12.84 3.60
C LEU A 4 -21.12 12.25 2.30
N ASN A 5 -20.92 13.12 1.31
CA ASN A 5 -20.17 12.83 0.11
C ASN A 5 -18.72 12.64 0.55
N ILE A 6 -18.35 11.41 0.91
CA ILE A 6 -16.96 11.02 1.14
C ILE A 6 -16.32 11.09 -0.25
N PRO A 7 -15.54 12.14 -0.57
CA PRO A 7 -14.99 12.27 -1.90
C PRO A 7 -13.94 11.17 -2.09
N SER A 8 -13.91 10.54 -3.27
CA SER A 8 -12.89 9.58 -3.69
C SER A 8 -11.44 10.08 -3.57
N ASP A 9 -11.26 11.36 -3.25
CA ASP A 9 -10.01 12.09 -2.99
C ASP A 9 -9.26 11.59 -1.74
N LYS A 10 -9.98 11.21 -0.66
CA LYS A 10 -9.33 10.78 0.60
C LYS A 10 -8.58 9.46 0.46
N SER A 11 -9.04 8.57 -0.41
CA SER A 11 -8.37 7.29 -0.66
C SER A 11 -7.05 7.51 -1.40
N HIS A 12 -7.04 8.44 -2.36
CA HIS A 12 -5.85 8.81 -3.12
C HIS A 12 -4.80 9.47 -2.22
N SER A 13 -5.20 10.45 -1.39
CA SER A 13 -4.28 11.03 -0.39
C SER A 13 -3.79 9.99 0.61
N ALA A 14 -4.65 9.08 1.08
CA ALA A 14 -4.22 8.03 2.02
C ALA A 14 -3.14 7.13 1.40
N LEU A 15 -3.26 6.76 0.13
CA LEU A 15 -2.24 5.98 -0.59
C LEU A 15 -0.93 6.74 -0.73
N GLU A 16 -0.97 8.03 -1.07
CA GLU A 16 0.24 8.88 -1.13
C GLU A 16 0.94 8.97 0.23
N HIS A 17 0.17 9.24 1.30
CA HIS A 17 0.69 9.32 2.66
C HIS A 17 1.31 8.00 3.13
N LEU A 18 0.70 6.85 2.79
CA LEU A 18 1.25 5.53 3.08
C LEU A 18 2.53 5.26 2.28
N SER A 19 2.58 5.71 1.03
CA SER A 19 3.74 5.57 0.15
C SER A 19 4.93 6.39 0.66
N ASP A 20 4.68 7.62 1.09
CA ASP A 20 5.70 8.49 1.69
C ASP A 20 6.23 7.90 3.01
N HIS A 21 5.34 7.40 3.88
CA HIS A 21 5.75 6.71 5.10
C HIS A 21 6.54 5.43 4.83
N LEU A 22 6.21 4.69 3.77
CA LEU A 22 6.91 3.47 3.36
C LEU A 22 8.34 3.78 2.87
N GLN A 23 8.50 4.83 2.06
CA GLN A 23 9.78 5.28 1.50
C GLN A 23 10.65 6.03 2.51
N SER A 24 10.04 6.71 3.48
CA SER A 24 10.79 7.44 4.49
C SER A 24 11.59 6.48 5.39
N GLY A 25 12.90 6.42 5.14
CA GLY A 25 13.86 5.61 5.90
C GLY A 25 14.04 6.06 7.36
N ARG A 26 13.37 7.14 7.76
CA ARG A 26 13.32 7.65 9.14
C ARG A 26 12.27 6.93 10.00
N ASN A 27 11.33 6.20 9.39
CA ASN A 27 10.28 5.47 10.10
C ASN A 27 10.76 4.12 10.59
N GLU A 28 10.23 3.71 11.74
CA GLU A 28 10.43 2.37 12.27
C GLU A 28 10.01 1.29 11.26
N PRO A 29 10.72 0.14 11.24
CA PRO A 29 10.39 -0.96 10.33
C PRO A 29 8.95 -1.43 10.48
N ALA A 30 8.39 -1.40 11.70
CA ALA A 30 7.00 -1.76 11.96
C ALA A 30 5.99 -0.85 11.23
N THR A 31 6.21 0.47 11.26
CA THR A 31 5.36 1.46 10.57
C THR A 31 5.39 1.25 9.06
N ARG A 32 6.56 0.94 8.50
CA ARG A 32 6.72 0.67 7.07
C ARG A 32 6.04 -0.63 6.65
N ILE A 33 6.09 -1.67 7.48
CA ILE A 33 5.37 -2.93 7.25
C ILE A 33 3.85 -2.69 7.26
N ALA A 34 3.36 -1.90 8.23
CA ALA A 34 1.94 -1.54 8.29
C ALA A 34 1.51 -0.75 7.05
N ALA A 35 2.33 0.20 6.59
CA ALA A 35 2.08 0.96 5.38
C ALA A 35 2.03 0.07 4.12
N ALA A 36 3.01 -0.83 3.97
CA ALA A 36 3.02 -1.79 2.86
C ALA A 36 1.77 -2.69 2.85
N ARG A 37 1.37 -3.22 4.02
CA ARG A 37 0.15 -4.02 4.13
C ARG A 37 -1.11 -3.21 3.81
N ALA A 38 -1.19 -1.97 4.28
CA ALA A 38 -2.33 -1.10 3.99
C ALA A 38 -2.45 -0.82 2.49
N LEU A 39 -1.33 -0.56 1.79
CA LEU A 39 -1.30 -0.47 0.32
C LEU A 39 -1.75 -1.78 -0.34
N GLY A 40 -1.28 -2.93 0.16
CA GLY A 40 -1.69 -4.26 -0.31
C GLY A 40 -3.19 -4.54 -0.19
N ILE A 41 -3.80 -4.08 0.91
CA ILE A 41 -5.24 -4.22 1.19
C ILE A 41 -6.06 -3.22 0.38
N ALA A 42 -5.56 -1.98 0.26
CA ALA A 42 -6.22 -0.94 -0.53
C ALA A 42 -6.33 -1.37 -2.00
N GLY A 43 -5.30 -2.05 -2.52
CA GLY A 43 -5.28 -2.54 -3.89
C GLY A 43 -5.26 -1.42 -4.92
N GLY A 44 -5.29 -1.80 -6.20
CA GLY A 44 -5.24 -0.86 -7.33
C GLY A 44 -3.83 -0.62 -7.88
N GLU A 45 -3.77 0.00 -9.06
CA GLU A 45 -2.52 0.25 -9.78
C GLU A 45 -1.60 1.22 -9.03
N GLU A 46 -2.13 2.26 -8.38
CA GLU A 46 -1.33 3.20 -7.58
C GLU A 46 -0.62 2.52 -6.40
N ALA A 47 -1.32 1.64 -5.68
CA ALA A 47 -0.72 0.88 -4.59
C ALA A 47 0.37 -0.07 -5.11
N LEU A 48 0.13 -0.71 -6.25
CA LEU A 48 1.10 -1.58 -6.90
C LEU A 48 2.36 -0.82 -7.32
N ASP A 49 2.19 0.33 -7.98
CA ASP A 49 3.31 1.15 -8.45
C ASP A 49 4.13 1.71 -7.28
N ALA A 50 3.47 2.17 -6.21
CA ALA A 50 4.14 2.61 -4.99
C ALA A 50 4.97 1.49 -4.34
N LEU A 51 4.41 0.28 -4.22
CA LEU A 51 5.11 -0.89 -3.67
C LEU A 51 6.28 -1.34 -4.56
N MET A 52 6.13 -1.31 -5.88
CA MET A 52 7.21 -1.66 -6.82
C MET A 52 8.33 -0.61 -6.82
N THR A 53 7.98 0.67 -6.78
CA THR A 53 8.94 1.78 -6.67
C THR A 53 9.71 1.69 -5.36
N PHE A 54 9.02 1.36 -4.26
CA PHE A 54 9.65 1.10 -2.98
C PHE A 54 10.66 -0.06 -3.04
N LEU A 55 10.26 -1.21 -3.59
CA LEU A 55 11.13 -2.40 -3.69
C LEU A 55 12.37 -2.13 -4.57
N ARG A 56 12.24 -1.30 -5.61
CA ARG A 56 13.37 -0.89 -6.48
C ARG A 56 14.30 0.11 -5.80
N GLY A 57 13.75 1.12 -5.11
CA GLY A 57 14.53 2.20 -4.49
C GLY A 57 15.16 1.83 -3.14
N HIS A 58 14.54 0.91 -2.39
CA HIS A 58 14.96 0.55 -1.04
C HIS A 58 15.52 -0.88 -0.94
N SER A 59 16.47 -1.23 -1.80
CA SER A 59 17.17 -2.53 -1.73
C SER A 59 17.91 -2.74 -0.39
N MET A 60 18.27 -1.65 0.31
CA MET A 60 18.90 -1.67 1.64
C MET A 60 17.90 -1.63 2.81
N ALA A 61 16.58 -1.68 2.53
CA ALA A 61 15.59 -1.77 3.59
C ALA A 61 15.71 -3.10 4.36
N PRO A 62 15.26 -3.11 5.65
CA PRO A 62 15.21 -4.32 6.45
C PRO A 62 14.48 -5.44 5.69
N ALA A 63 14.97 -6.68 5.84
CA ALA A 63 14.40 -7.84 5.16
C ALA A 63 12.90 -7.98 5.44
N GLU A 64 12.44 -7.65 6.64
CA GLU A 64 11.04 -7.69 7.06
C GLU A 64 10.16 -6.73 6.23
N VAL A 65 10.64 -5.50 6.00
CA VAL A 65 9.91 -4.48 5.22
C VAL A 65 9.81 -4.89 3.75
N ARG A 66 10.89 -5.45 3.18
CA ARG A 66 10.86 -6.00 1.81
C ARG A 66 9.90 -7.18 1.68
N SER A 67 9.95 -8.12 2.62
CA SER A 67 9.03 -9.27 2.62
C SER A 67 7.57 -8.81 2.73
N ALA A 68 7.27 -7.82 3.58
CA ALA A 68 5.95 -7.24 3.68
C ALA A 68 5.49 -6.55 2.39
N ALA A 69 6.37 -5.77 1.75
CA ALA A 69 6.08 -5.13 0.47
C ALA A 69 5.88 -6.13 -0.66
N MET A 70 6.69 -7.19 -0.75
CA MET A 70 6.49 -8.29 -1.72
C MET A 70 5.18 -9.04 -1.48
N LEU A 71 4.83 -9.34 -0.23
CA LEU A 71 3.54 -9.94 0.11
C LEU A 71 2.39 -9.02 -0.29
N ALA A 72 2.50 -7.72 0.00
CA ALA A 72 1.50 -6.73 -0.38
C ALA A 72 1.32 -6.66 -1.91
N VAL A 73 2.40 -6.66 -2.69
CA VAL A 73 2.35 -6.75 -4.16
C VAL A 73 1.58 -8.00 -4.60
N GLY A 74 1.91 -9.15 -4.00
CA GLY A 74 1.18 -10.40 -4.24
C GLY A 74 -0.30 -10.28 -3.90
N GLN A 75 -0.66 -9.62 -2.80
CA GLN A 75 -2.04 -9.36 -2.43
C GLN A 75 -2.75 -8.45 -3.43
N VAL A 76 -2.14 -7.32 -3.85
CA VAL A 76 -2.74 -6.44 -4.86
C VAL A 76 -3.02 -7.21 -6.14
N LEU A 77 -2.04 -7.97 -6.65
CA LEU A 77 -2.21 -8.79 -7.85
C LEU A 77 -3.26 -9.90 -7.68
N SER A 78 -3.34 -10.51 -6.49
CA SER A 78 -4.34 -11.54 -6.19
C SER A 78 -5.75 -10.95 -6.05
N THR A 79 -5.87 -9.72 -5.53
CA THR A 79 -7.14 -8.99 -5.44
C THR A 79 -7.62 -8.47 -6.78
N VAL A 80 -6.71 -8.09 -7.70
CA VAL A 80 -7.03 -7.79 -9.10
C VAL A 80 -7.70 -9.00 -9.78
N GLY A 81 -7.41 -10.23 -9.32
CA GLY A 81 -8.04 -11.47 -9.81
C GLY A 81 -9.32 -11.90 -9.08
N LYS A 82 -9.72 -11.25 -7.97
CA LYS A 82 -10.96 -11.57 -7.26
C LYS A 82 -11.98 -10.46 -7.50
N PRO A 83 -13.07 -10.69 -8.28
CA PRO A 83 -14.21 -9.80 -8.22
C PRO A 83 -14.67 -9.75 -6.76
N SER A 84 -14.62 -8.56 -6.20
CA SER A 84 -15.31 -8.20 -4.97
C SER A 84 -16.78 -8.61 -5.12
N GLY A 85 -17.14 -9.79 -4.61
CA GLY A 85 -18.47 -10.36 -4.80
C GLY A 85 -18.50 -11.86 -4.59
N ALA A 86 -18.42 -12.31 -3.35
CA ALA A 86 -18.95 -13.62 -2.97
C ALA A 86 -19.46 -13.54 -1.53
N ASN A 87 -20.75 -13.20 -1.46
CA ASN A 87 -21.80 -13.66 -0.54
C ASN A 87 -21.44 -13.94 0.92
#